data_AF-A0AAD8H702-F1
#
_entry.id   AF-A0AAD8H702-F1
#
_cell.length_a   1.000
_cell.length_b   1.000
_cell.length_c   1.000
_cell.angle_alpha   90.00
_cell.angle_beta   90.00
_cell.angle_gamma   90.00
#
_symmetry.space_group_name_H-M   'P 1'
#
loop_
_entity.id
_entity.type
_entity.pdbx_description
1 polymer ?
#
loop_
_entity_poly.entity_id
_entity_poly.type
_entity_poly.pdbx_seq_one_letter_code
_entity_poly.pdbx_strand_id
1 'polypeptide(L)'
;MASGGVARELSTMEADIQMMCAAEVHLGTKNCDFQMERYVFKRRNDGIYIINLGKTWEKLMLAARVIVSIENPQDIIVQSARPYGQRAVLKFAQYTGANAIAGRHTPGTFTNQLQTSFSEPRLLILTDPRTDHQPIKEAALGNIPTIAFCDTDSPMRYVDIGIPANNKGKHSIGCLFWLLARMVLQMRGVISQGHKWEVMVDLFFYREPEETKDQEEEELAVGDYAGDYSTSVPLGGDQWNQITEAQWGSDVVQPAIPAVPATWTDAGPIAGDGWDAAAAPVPGVGIEGTPASTPAVAPSGWD
;
A
#
# COMPACT_ATOMS: atom_id res chain seq x y z
N MET A 1 31.36 -30.25 35.88
CA MET A 1 31.74 -29.03 35.11
C MET A 1 30.70 -28.85 34.02
N ALA A 2 29.75 -27.94 34.24
CA ALA A 2 28.76 -27.61 33.23
C ALA A 2 29.48 -26.83 32.13
N SER A 3 29.56 -27.40 30.93
CA SER A 3 29.96 -26.68 29.73
C SER A 3 28.90 -25.63 29.46
N GLY A 4 29.14 -24.40 29.92
CA GLY A 4 28.38 -23.23 29.48
C GLY A 4 28.50 -23.16 27.96
N GLY A 5 27.41 -23.52 27.27
CA GLY A 5 27.33 -23.44 25.82
C GLY A 5 27.46 -21.99 25.41
N VAL A 6 28.60 -21.62 24.83
CA VAL A 6 28.74 -20.37 24.09
C VAL A 6 27.70 -20.42 22.97
N ALA A 7 26.74 -19.50 22.99
CA ALA A 7 25.74 -19.41 21.92
C ALA A 7 26.47 -19.26 20.59
N ARG A 8 26.29 -20.23 19.69
CA ARG A 8 26.86 -20.21 18.34
C ARG A 8 26.36 -18.95 17.63
N GLU A 9 27.28 -18.13 17.12
CA GLU A 9 26.91 -17.01 16.26
C GLU A 9 26.18 -17.56 15.03
N LEU A 10 24.94 -17.11 14.84
CA LEU A 10 24.10 -17.52 13.73
C LEU A 10 24.66 -16.94 12.43
N SER A 11 24.69 -17.75 11.37
CA SER A 11 24.93 -17.24 10.03
C SER A 11 23.89 -16.19 9.65
N THR A 12 24.22 -15.26 8.75
CA THR A 12 23.27 -14.23 8.26
C THR A 12 21.99 -14.86 7.74
N MET A 13 22.10 -15.99 7.03
CA MET A 13 20.96 -16.77 6.56
C MET A 13 20.14 -17.38 7.71
N GLU A 14 20.79 -17.89 8.75
CA GLU A 14 20.10 -18.50 9.90
C GLU A 14 19.34 -17.44 10.71
N ALA A 15 19.94 -16.26 10.91
CA ALA A 15 19.29 -15.12 11.56
C ALA A 15 18.06 -14.63 10.78
N ASP A 16 18.15 -14.58 9.45
CA ASP A 16 17.01 -14.21 8.59
C ASP A 16 15.90 -15.25 8.63
N ILE A 17 16.25 -16.54 8.60
CA ILE A 17 15.27 -17.63 8.70
C ILE A 17 14.59 -17.60 10.06
N GLN A 18 15.31 -17.32 11.15
CA GLN A 18 14.72 -17.15 12.47
C GLN A 18 13.69 -16.02 12.48
N MET A 19 14.00 -14.89 11.84
CA MET A 19 13.07 -13.76 11.70
C MET A 19 11.84 -14.14 10.85
N MET A 20 12.02 -14.84 9.74
CA MET A 20 10.91 -15.34 8.91
C MET A 20 10.03 -16.36 9.66
N CYS A 21 10.62 -17.19 10.51
CA CYS A 21 9.89 -18.11 11.38
C CYS A 21 9.04 -17.34 12.40
N ALA A 22 9.61 -16.32 13.05
CA ALA A 22 8.91 -15.48 14.02
C ALA A 22 7.76 -14.69 13.39
N ALA A 23 7.92 -14.23 12.14
CA ALA A 23 6.90 -13.53 11.37
C ALA A 23 5.90 -14.46 10.65
N GLU A 24 5.95 -15.78 10.92
CA GLU A 24 5.02 -16.79 10.36
C GLU A 24 5.00 -16.87 8.82
N VAL A 25 6.13 -16.55 8.17
CA VAL A 25 6.28 -16.54 6.70
C VAL A 25 6.09 -17.94 6.08
N HIS A 26 6.41 -18.98 6.85
CA HIS A 26 6.36 -20.38 6.44
C HIS A 26 4.94 -20.98 6.40
N LEU A 27 3.94 -20.31 6.98
CA LEU A 27 2.57 -20.78 6.99
C LEU A 27 1.89 -20.44 5.67
N GLY A 28 1.60 -21.45 4.85
CA GLY A 28 0.80 -21.29 3.65
C GLY A 28 -0.70 -21.41 3.90
N THR A 29 -1.45 -21.76 2.86
CA THR A 29 -2.90 -21.95 2.94
C THR A 29 -3.29 -23.42 2.91
N LYS A 30 -4.60 -23.72 2.93
CA LYS A 30 -5.13 -25.08 2.75
C LYS A 30 -5.10 -25.54 1.28
N ASN A 31 -5.08 -24.58 0.36
CA ASN A 31 -5.08 -24.84 -1.07
C ASN A 31 -3.65 -24.67 -1.61
N CYS A 32 -3.29 -25.45 -2.63
CA CYS A 32 -2.02 -25.30 -3.32
C CYS A 32 -2.29 -25.26 -4.82
N ASP A 33 -1.74 -24.25 -5.49
CA ASP A 33 -1.63 -24.23 -6.93
C ASP A 33 -0.51 -25.18 -7.37
N PHE A 34 -0.68 -25.79 -8.54
CA PHE A 34 0.25 -26.78 -9.07
C PHE A 34 1.67 -26.19 -9.26
N GLN A 35 1.74 -24.93 -9.69
CA GLN A 35 3.02 -24.25 -9.91
C GLN A 35 3.78 -23.94 -8.60
N MET A 36 3.04 -23.84 -7.48
CA MET A 36 3.58 -23.55 -6.16
C MET A 36 3.99 -24.80 -5.38
N GLU A 37 3.55 -25.99 -5.80
CA GLU A 37 3.84 -27.26 -5.12
C GLU A 37 5.34 -27.50 -4.91
N ARG A 38 6.17 -27.07 -5.87
CA ARG A 38 7.64 -27.16 -5.77
C ARG A 38 8.24 -26.35 -4.60
N TYR A 39 7.55 -25.34 -4.07
CA TYR A 39 8.02 -24.53 -2.95
C TYR A 39 7.50 -25.01 -1.59
N VAL A 40 6.55 -25.96 -1.59
CA VAL A 40 6.01 -26.58 -0.39
C VAL A 40 7.03 -27.58 0.18
N PHE A 41 7.23 -27.55 1.49
CA PHE A 41 8.06 -28.50 2.21
C PHE A 41 7.26 -29.70 2.70
N LYS A 42 6.16 -29.46 3.42
CA LYS A 42 5.31 -30.50 4.01
C LYS A 42 3.90 -29.97 4.22
N ARG A 43 2.92 -30.86 4.26
CA ARG A 43 1.56 -30.56 4.73
C ARG A 43 1.41 -30.90 6.22
N ARG A 44 0.91 -29.95 7.00
CA ARG A 44 0.57 -30.14 8.42
C ARG A 44 -0.67 -31.03 8.55
N ASN A 45 -0.89 -31.64 9.72
CA ASN A 45 -2.10 -32.41 10.05
C ASN A 45 -3.39 -31.59 9.89
N ASP A 46 -3.36 -30.29 10.15
CA ASP A 46 -4.49 -29.36 9.97
C ASP A 46 -4.83 -29.09 8.49
N GLY A 47 -4.05 -29.65 7.56
CA GLY A 47 -4.21 -29.47 6.12
C GLY A 47 -3.54 -28.22 5.55
N ILE A 48 -2.90 -27.40 6.38
CA ILE A 48 -2.11 -26.22 5.98
C ILE A 48 -0.79 -26.65 5.37
N TYR A 49 -0.43 -26.05 4.23
CA TYR A 49 0.87 -26.24 3.60
C TYR A 49 1.96 -25.42 4.28
N ILE A 50 3.14 -26.02 4.48
CA ILE A 50 4.32 -25.34 5.01
C ILE A 50 5.24 -25.01 3.83
N ILE A 51 5.62 -23.75 3.70
CA ILE A 51 6.52 -23.25 2.67
C ILE A 51 7.97 -23.48 3.10
N ASN A 52 8.84 -23.83 2.14
CA ASN A 52 10.27 -23.96 2.38
C ASN A 52 10.96 -22.58 2.44
N LEU A 53 11.34 -22.14 3.64
CA LEU A 53 12.01 -20.86 3.87
C LEU A 53 13.38 -20.73 3.19
N GLY A 54 14.09 -21.84 2.95
CA GLY A 54 15.35 -21.80 2.19
C GLY A 54 15.13 -21.29 0.77
N LYS A 55 14.06 -21.77 0.12
CA LYS A 55 13.67 -21.29 -1.22
C LYS A 55 13.15 -19.86 -1.20
N THR A 56 12.45 -19.46 -0.13
CA THR A 56 12.05 -18.06 0.07
C THR A 56 13.26 -17.15 0.12
N TRP A 57 14.28 -17.50 0.89
CA TRP A 57 15.50 -16.71 1.03
C TRP A 57 16.30 -16.64 -0.29
N GLU A 58 16.46 -17.76 -1.00
CA GLU A 58 17.11 -17.78 -2.33
C GLU A 58 16.39 -16.87 -3.33
N LYS A 59 15.06 -16.91 -3.36
CA LYS A 59 14.24 -16.05 -4.24
C LYS A 59 14.30 -14.59 -3.83
N LEU A 60 14.35 -14.30 -2.54
CA LEU A 60 14.49 -12.94 -2.01
C LEU A 60 15.86 -12.34 -2.38
N MET A 61 16.93 -13.13 -2.30
CA MET A 61 18.25 -12.71 -2.77
C MET A 61 18.29 -12.49 -4.30
N LEU A 62 17.63 -13.35 -5.07
CA LEU A 62 17.51 -13.16 -6.52
C LEU A 62 16.76 -11.87 -6.85
N ALA A 63 15.63 -11.62 -6.19
CA ALA A 63 14.87 -10.38 -6.35
C ALA A 63 15.69 -9.14 -5.99
N ALA A 64 16.44 -9.18 -4.88
CA ALA A 64 17.32 -8.08 -4.49
C ALA A 64 18.38 -7.77 -5.55
N ARG A 65 18.99 -8.79 -6.18
CA ARG A 65 19.95 -8.60 -7.28
C ARG A 65 19.31 -7.93 -8.49
N VAL A 66 18.08 -8.33 -8.85
CA VAL A 66 17.34 -7.70 -9.96
C VAL A 66 17.02 -6.25 -9.66
N ILE A 67 16.60 -5.93 -8.44
CA ILE A 67 16.30 -4.55 -8.01
C ILE A 67 17.55 -3.67 -8.06
N VAL A 68 18.71 -4.20 -7.68
CA VAL A 68 19.99 -3.49 -7.71
C VAL A 68 20.48 -3.27 -9.15
N SER A 69 20.10 -4.14 -10.08
CA SER A 69 20.48 -3.99 -11.50
C SER A 69 19.83 -2.80 -12.20
N ILE A 70 18.81 -2.19 -11.58
CA ILE A 70 18.12 -1.02 -12.11
C ILE A 70 18.85 0.24 -11.66
N GLU A 71 19.32 1.01 -12.62
CA GLU A 71 20.10 2.24 -12.40
C GLU A 71 19.28 3.31 -11.67
N ASN A 72 18.06 3.57 -12.13
CA ASN A 72 17.15 4.54 -11.51
C ASN A 72 16.16 3.85 -10.56
N PRO A 73 16.26 4.09 -9.23
CA PRO A 73 15.34 3.47 -8.27
C PRO A 73 13.88 3.88 -8.46
N GLN A 74 13.63 5.08 -8.99
CA GLN A 74 12.28 5.64 -9.17
C GLN A 74 11.47 4.91 -10.25
N ASP A 75 12.15 4.21 -11.17
CA ASP A 75 11.51 3.40 -12.21
C ASP A 75 10.99 2.05 -11.67
N ILE A 76 11.16 1.80 -10.37
CA ILE A 76 10.62 0.63 -9.68
C ILE A 76 9.31 1.04 -9.03
N ILE A 77 8.24 0.33 -9.38
CA ILE A 77 6.95 0.51 -8.72
C ILE A 77 6.72 -0.66 -7.77
N VAL A 78 6.41 -0.33 -6.53
CA VAL A 78 5.99 -1.28 -5.51
C VAL A 78 4.53 -1.03 -5.19
N GLN A 79 3.73 -2.08 -5.23
CA GLN A 79 2.29 -1.95 -5.12
C GLN A 79 1.67 -2.99 -4.19
N SER A 80 0.66 -2.53 -3.45
CA SER A 80 -0.17 -3.37 -2.59
C SER A 80 -1.60 -2.84 -2.53
N ALA A 81 -2.55 -3.57 -3.11
CA ALA A 81 -3.97 -3.33 -2.86
C ALA A 81 -4.40 -3.78 -1.46
N ARG A 82 -3.70 -4.75 -0.86
CA ARG A 82 -4.03 -5.26 0.48
C ARG A 82 -3.70 -4.22 1.56
N PRO A 83 -4.59 -3.98 2.54
CA PRO A 83 -4.34 -3.04 3.63
C PRO A 83 -3.08 -3.42 4.42
N TYR A 84 -2.88 -4.71 4.69
CA TYR A 84 -1.73 -5.23 5.43
C TYR A 84 -0.36 -4.92 4.80
N GLY A 85 -0.32 -4.73 3.47
CA GLY A 85 0.91 -4.42 2.75
C GLY A 85 1.11 -2.93 2.47
N GLN A 86 0.10 -2.07 2.62
CA GLN A 86 0.18 -0.64 2.27
C GLN A 86 1.30 0.08 3.00
N ARG A 87 1.39 -0.12 4.33
CA ARG A 87 2.45 0.48 5.14
C ARG A 87 3.84 -0.04 4.78
N ALA A 88 3.96 -1.35 4.56
CA ALA A 88 5.22 -1.97 4.17
C ALA A 88 5.74 -1.42 2.84
N VAL A 89 4.86 -1.24 1.86
CA VAL A 89 5.18 -0.69 0.53
C VAL A 89 5.63 0.78 0.62
N LEU A 90 4.92 1.61 1.40
CA LEU A 90 5.31 3.01 1.61
C LEU A 90 6.69 3.13 2.28
N LYS A 91 6.96 2.31 3.30
CA LYS A 91 8.27 2.29 3.97
C LYS A 91 9.36 1.74 3.07
N PHE A 92 9.06 0.71 2.29
CA PHE A 92 9.99 0.18 1.31
C PHE A 92 10.42 1.24 0.29
N ALA A 93 9.46 1.98 -0.27
CA ALA A 93 9.70 3.10 -1.18
C ALA A 93 10.55 4.20 -0.53
N GLN A 94 10.24 4.56 0.71
CA GLN A 94 10.98 5.58 1.46
C GLN A 94 12.49 5.26 1.58
N TYR A 95 12.85 4.00 1.84
CA TYR A 95 14.25 3.61 2.03
C TYR A 95 14.98 3.28 0.74
N THR A 96 14.29 2.70 -0.24
CA THR A 96 14.92 2.27 -1.51
C THR A 96 14.90 3.36 -2.58
N GLY A 97 14.10 4.40 -2.40
CA GLY A 97 13.84 5.42 -3.42
C GLY A 97 12.96 4.91 -4.56
N ALA A 98 12.21 3.83 -4.34
CA ALA A 98 11.22 3.33 -5.31
C ALA A 98 9.92 4.14 -5.22
N ASN A 99 9.10 4.07 -6.27
CA ASN A 99 7.77 4.65 -6.26
C ASN A 99 6.76 3.64 -5.68
N ALA A 100 5.84 4.11 -4.83
CA ALA A 100 4.86 3.26 -4.15
C ALA A 100 3.43 3.59 -4.57
N ILE A 101 2.67 2.55 -4.91
CA ILE A 101 1.22 2.64 -5.10
C ILE A 101 0.56 1.83 -3.98
N ALA A 102 0.15 2.52 -2.93
CA ALA A 102 -0.59 1.92 -1.81
C ALA A 102 -2.10 2.01 -2.08
N GLY A 103 -2.80 0.88 -1.94
CA GLY A 103 -4.24 0.81 -2.12
C GLY A 103 -4.66 0.44 -3.54
N ARG A 104 -5.82 0.93 -3.96
CA ARG A 104 -6.46 0.50 -5.20
C ARG A 104 -5.62 0.90 -6.41
N HIS A 105 -5.28 -0.07 -7.27
CA HIS A 105 -4.71 0.22 -8.59
C HIS A 105 -5.69 1.01 -9.43
N THR A 106 -5.24 2.09 -10.05
CA THR A 106 -6.04 2.79 -11.04
C THR A 106 -5.84 2.12 -12.39
N PRO A 107 -6.88 1.51 -12.99
CA PRO A 107 -6.72 0.85 -14.28
C PRO A 107 -6.23 1.82 -15.34
N GLY A 108 -5.27 1.38 -16.16
CA GLY A 108 -4.64 2.20 -17.18
C GLY A 108 -3.41 2.98 -16.70
N THR A 109 -2.97 2.79 -15.45
CA THR A 109 -1.75 3.42 -14.94
C THR A 109 -0.49 3.05 -15.74
N PHE A 110 -0.40 1.85 -16.32
CA PHE A 110 0.74 1.48 -17.17
C PHE A 110 0.49 1.57 -18.67
N THR A 111 -0.77 1.70 -19.11
CA THR A 111 -1.12 1.62 -20.54
C THR A 111 -1.69 2.91 -21.12
N ASN A 112 -2.34 3.74 -20.32
CA ASN A 112 -2.99 4.96 -20.78
C ASN A 112 -2.15 6.20 -20.48
N GLN A 113 -1.48 6.73 -21.51
CA GLN A 113 -0.63 7.93 -21.43
C GLN A 113 -1.40 9.21 -21.06
N LEU A 114 -2.72 9.24 -21.26
CA LEU A 114 -3.54 10.40 -20.90
C LEU A 114 -3.87 10.46 -19.40
N GLN A 115 -3.58 9.40 -18.65
CA GLN A 115 -3.89 9.35 -17.23
C GLN A 115 -2.90 10.19 -16.42
N THR A 116 -3.39 10.89 -15.39
CA THR A 116 -2.53 11.73 -14.53
C THR A 116 -1.53 10.90 -13.72
N SER A 117 -1.91 9.70 -13.33
CA SER A 117 -1.05 8.72 -12.66
C SER A 117 -0.41 7.73 -13.64
N PHE A 118 -0.11 8.16 -14.87
CA PHE A 118 0.61 7.35 -15.83
C PHE A 118 2.06 7.14 -15.38
N SER A 119 2.52 5.89 -15.46
CA SER A 119 3.90 5.54 -15.11
C SER A 119 4.39 4.37 -15.94
N GLU A 120 5.64 4.42 -16.37
CA GLU A 120 6.29 3.36 -17.14
C GLU A 120 7.41 2.73 -16.29
N PRO A 121 7.08 1.83 -15.35
CA PRO A 121 8.09 1.21 -14.51
C PRO A 121 8.94 0.22 -15.31
N ARG A 122 10.22 0.10 -14.98
CA ARG A 122 11.10 -0.96 -15.48
C ARG A 122 10.96 -2.26 -14.69
N LEU A 123 10.42 -2.19 -13.48
CA LEU A 123 10.18 -3.34 -12.62
C LEU A 123 8.97 -3.09 -11.73
N LEU A 124 8.12 -4.10 -11.62
CA LEU A 124 6.96 -4.09 -10.75
C LEU A 124 7.14 -5.09 -9.60
N ILE A 125 6.91 -4.64 -8.37
CA ILE A 125 6.93 -5.48 -7.16
C ILE A 125 5.55 -5.49 -6.52
N LEU A 126 4.98 -6.68 -6.30
CA LEU A 126 3.60 -6.86 -5.83
C LEU A 126 3.52 -7.67 -4.55
N THR A 127 2.50 -7.37 -3.74
CA THR A 127 2.23 -8.12 -2.50
C THR A 127 1.46 -9.40 -2.69
N ASP A 128 0.47 -9.43 -3.57
CA ASP A 128 -0.30 -10.64 -3.82
C ASP A 128 -0.84 -10.62 -5.24
N PRO A 129 -0.48 -11.61 -6.08
CA PRO A 129 -0.95 -11.66 -7.46
C PRO A 129 -2.47 -11.86 -7.59
N ARG A 130 -3.16 -12.32 -6.55
CA ARG A 130 -4.62 -12.49 -6.58
C ARG A 130 -5.34 -11.15 -6.44
N THR A 131 -4.98 -10.34 -5.46
CA THR A 131 -5.56 -8.99 -5.28
C THR A 131 -5.03 -8.00 -6.30
N ASP A 132 -3.73 -8.08 -6.61
CA ASP A 132 -3.02 -7.19 -7.53
C ASP A 132 -3.05 -7.73 -8.98
N HIS A 133 -4.13 -8.42 -9.38
CA HIS A 133 -4.22 -9.01 -10.72
C HIS A 133 -4.30 -7.98 -11.85
N GLN A 134 -4.80 -6.77 -11.55
CA GLN A 134 -4.92 -5.70 -12.52
C GLN A 134 -3.55 -5.16 -12.97
N PRO A 135 -2.65 -4.74 -12.06
CA PRO A 135 -1.32 -4.29 -12.46
C PRO A 135 -0.49 -5.40 -13.12
N ILE A 136 -0.69 -6.68 -12.77
CA ILE A 136 -0.03 -7.81 -13.47
C ILE A 136 -0.43 -7.88 -14.94
N LYS A 137 -1.73 -7.74 -15.24
CA LYS A 137 -2.22 -7.78 -16.63
C LYS A 137 -1.71 -6.59 -17.43
N GLU A 138 -1.69 -5.40 -16.82
CA GLU A 138 -1.17 -4.19 -17.47
C GLU A 138 0.35 -4.28 -17.68
N ALA A 139 1.10 -4.81 -16.70
CA ALA A 139 2.53 -5.05 -16.83
C ALA A 139 2.85 -6.03 -17.96
N ALA A 140 2.04 -7.09 -18.12
CA ALA A 140 2.18 -8.04 -19.22
C ALA A 140 1.98 -7.39 -20.60
N LEU A 141 1.12 -6.37 -20.71
CA LEU A 141 0.94 -5.60 -21.95
C LEU A 141 2.12 -4.67 -22.22
N GLY A 142 2.73 -4.11 -21.16
CA GLY A 142 3.88 -3.21 -21.23
C GLY A 142 5.25 -3.91 -21.29
N ASN A 143 5.30 -5.25 -21.32
CA ASN A 143 6.53 -6.04 -21.18
C ASN A 143 7.37 -5.70 -19.94
N ILE A 144 6.68 -5.38 -18.84
CA ILE A 144 7.32 -5.00 -17.58
C ILE A 144 7.54 -6.28 -16.76
N PRO A 145 8.78 -6.58 -16.32
CA PRO A 145 9.05 -7.74 -15.48
C PRO A 145 8.42 -7.56 -14.10
N THR A 146 7.85 -8.65 -13.57
CA THR A 146 7.12 -8.60 -12.29
C THR A 146 7.70 -9.57 -11.24
N ILE A 147 7.86 -9.03 -10.03
CA ILE A 147 8.22 -9.76 -8.82
C ILE A 147 7.01 -9.75 -7.90
N ALA A 148 6.61 -10.90 -7.38
CA ALA A 148 5.48 -10.96 -6.46
C ALA A 148 5.74 -11.88 -5.27
N PHE A 149 5.18 -11.53 -4.11
CA PHE A 149 5.03 -12.49 -3.02
C PHE A 149 3.86 -13.43 -3.34
N CYS A 150 4.14 -14.74 -3.32
CA CYS A 150 3.18 -15.76 -3.69
C CYS A 150 2.97 -16.72 -2.53
N ASP A 151 1.72 -16.84 -2.07
CA ASP A 151 1.32 -17.90 -1.15
C ASP A 151 1.01 -19.18 -1.93
N THR A 152 0.71 -20.28 -1.25
CA THR A 152 0.49 -21.58 -1.87
C THR A 152 -0.71 -21.58 -2.83
N ASP A 153 -1.71 -20.74 -2.63
CA ASP A 153 -2.90 -20.60 -3.48
C ASP A 153 -2.82 -19.43 -4.48
N SER A 154 -1.70 -18.71 -4.53
CA SER A 154 -1.50 -17.58 -5.43
C SER A 154 -1.24 -18.05 -6.87
N PRO A 155 -1.93 -17.48 -7.89
CA PRO A 155 -1.65 -17.79 -9.28
C PRO A 155 -0.32 -17.17 -9.72
N MET A 156 0.58 -17.94 -10.34
CA MET A 156 1.86 -17.41 -10.87
C MET A 156 1.80 -17.02 -12.36
N ARG A 157 0.63 -16.65 -12.88
CA ARG A 157 0.49 -16.23 -14.28
C ARG A 157 1.09 -14.83 -14.47
N TYR A 158 1.99 -14.67 -15.43
CA TYR A 158 2.69 -13.42 -15.74
C TYR A 158 3.56 -12.88 -14.58
N VAL A 159 3.97 -13.76 -13.67
CA VAL A 159 4.94 -13.46 -12.60
C VAL A 159 6.27 -14.11 -12.94
N ASP A 160 7.31 -13.31 -13.12
CA ASP A 160 8.65 -13.80 -13.47
C ASP A 160 9.36 -14.37 -12.25
N ILE A 161 9.34 -13.60 -11.15
CA ILE A 161 9.97 -13.98 -9.88
C ILE A 161 8.90 -14.05 -8.79
N GLY A 162 8.38 -15.25 -8.56
CA GLY A 162 7.56 -15.53 -7.39
C GLY A 162 8.42 -15.87 -6.17
N ILE A 163 8.29 -15.06 -5.12
CA ILE A 163 8.88 -15.30 -3.81
C ILE A 163 7.85 -16.05 -2.97
N PRO A 164 8.09 -17.34 -2.62
CA PRO A 164 7.12 -18.14 -1.89
C PRO A 164 7.03 -17.65 -0.44
N ALA A 165 5.88 -17.11 -0.05
CA ALA A 165 5.69 -16.55 1.28
C ALA A 165 4.21 -16.37 1.65
N ASN A 166 3.93 -16.32 2.95
CA ASN A 166 2.61 -16.00 3.48
C ASN A 166 2.23 -14.54 3.18
N ASN A 167 1.18 -14.32 2.39
CA ASN A 167 0.67 -12.99 2.02
C ASN A 167 -0.61 -12.58 2.79
N LYS A 168 -0.97 -13.33 3.84
CA LYS A 168 -2.15 -13.06 4.69
C LYS A 168 -1.77 -12.45 6.03
N GLY A 169 -0.62 -12.82 6.58
CA GLY A 169 -0.12 -12.31 7.86
C GLY A 169 0.43 -10.88 7.76
N LYS A 170 0.01 -10.00 8.68
CA LYS A 170 0.53 -8.62 8.78
C LYS A 170 2.04 -8.57 9.04
N HIS A 171 2.53 -9.48 9.88
CA HIS A 171 3.96 -9.57 10.21
C HIS A 171 4.79 -10.14 9.06
N SER A 172 4.27 -11.14 8.34
CA SER A 172 4.96 -11.78 7.22
C SER A 172 5.28 -10.77 6.11
N ILE A 173 4.29 -10.01 5.63
CA ILE A 173 4.47 -9.04 4.54
C ILE A 173 5.50 -7.96 4.93
N GLY A 174 5.37 -7.38 6.13
CA GLY A 174 6.29 -6.36 6.59
C GLY A 174 7.72 -6.90 6.77
N CYS A 175 7.87 -8.12 7.30
CA CYS A 175 9.16 -8.78 7.43
C CYS A 175 9.84 -9.00 6.06
N LEU A 176 9.08 -9.43 5.05
CA LEU A 176 9.62 -9.70 3.72
C LEU A 176 10.09 -8.42 3.03
N PHE A 177 9.29 -7.35 3.06
CA PHE A 177 9.71 -6.06 2.51
C PHE A 177 10.89 -5.47 3.27
N TRP A 178 10.94 -5.61 4.60
CA TRP A 178 12.07 -5.16 5.39
C TRP A 178 13.36 -5.92 5.02
N LEU A 179 13.30 -7.25 4.93
CA LEU A 179 14.43 -8.08 4.52
C LEU A 179 14.90 -7.73 3.10
N LEU A 180 13.96 -7.53 2.18
CA LEU A 180 14.24 -7.18 0.80
C LEU A 180 14.86 -5.77 0.70
N ALA A 181 14.36 -4.79 1.44
CA ALA A 181 14.95 -3.44 1.52
C ALA A 181 16.38 -3.50 2.09
N ARG A 182 16.57 -4.24 3.19
CA ARG A 182 17.87 -4.41 3.83
C ARG A 182 18.88 -5.03 2.86
N MET A 183 18.50 -6.08 2.14
CA MET A 183 19.38 -6.71 1.14
C MET A 183 19.72 -5.75 0.00
N VAL A 184 18.76 -4.98 -0.51
CA VAL A 184 18.99 -3.98 -1.56
C VAL A 184 19.96 -2.90 -1.08
N LEU A 185 19.78 -2.37 0.14
CA LEU A 185 20.66 -1.35 0.72
C LEU A 185 22.07 -1.87 0.98
N GLN A 186 22.21 -3.13 1.40
CA GLN A 186 23.51 -3.80 1.57
C GLN A 186 24.23 -4.00 0.23
N MET A 187 23.50 -4.37 -0.83
CA MET A 187 24.06 -4.52 -2.17
C MET A 187 24.42 -3.17 -2.83
N ARG A 188 23.67 -2.10 -2.53
CA ARG A 188 23.99 -0.73 -2.95
C ARG A 188 25.14 -0.09 -2.15
N GLY A 189 25.61 -0.74 -1.09
CA GLY A 189 26.72 -0.26 -0.26
C GLY A 189 26.35 0.87 0.72
N VAL A 190 25.06 1.16 0.91
CA VAL A 190 24.59 2.15 1.91
C VAL A 190 24.77 1.60 3.33
N ILE A 191 24.61 0.27 3.48
CA ILE A 191 24.79 -0.44 4.75
C ILE A 191 25.93 -1.44 4.57
N SER A 192 26.88 -1.48 5.51
CA SER A 192 27.95 -2.47 5.49
C SER A 192 27.43 -3.88 5.79
N GLN A 193 28.01 -4.88 5.12
CA GLN A 193 27.71 -6.29 5.34
C GLN A 193 28.12 -6.67 6.77
N GLY A 194 27.14 -6.92 7.65
CA GLY A 194 27.34 -7.29 9.05
C GLY A 194 26.84 -6.27 10.07
N HIS A 195 26.57 -5.02 9.67
CA HIS A 195 25.87 -4.09 10.55
C HIS A 195 24.37 -4.39 10.54
N LYS A 196 23.78 -4.47 11.74
CA LYS A 196 22.33 -4.55 11.88
C LYS A 196 21.75 -3.23 11.37
N TRP A 197 20.73 -3.30 10.53
CA TRP A 197 20.02 -2.11 10.10
C TRP A 197 19.29 -1.50 11.30
N GLU A 198 19.51 -0.20 11.54
CA GLU A 198 18.94 0.54 12.68
C GLU A 198 17.41 0.54 12.67
N VAL A 199 16.82 0.47 11.47
CA VAL A 199 15.38 0.46 11.29
C VAL A 199 14.80 -0.88 11.72
N MET A 200 13.86 -0.84 12.65
CA MET A 200 13.15 -2.02 13.13
C MET A 200 12.15 -2.56 12.10
N VAL A 201 11.92 -3.88 12.15
CA VAL A 201 10.97 -4.58 11.26
C VAL A 201 9.54 -4.07 11.47
N ASP A 202 9.18 -3.79 12.73
CA ASP A 202 7.83 -3.37 13.13
C ASP A 202 7.38 -2.06 12.49
N LEU A 203 8.32 -1.24 12.00
CA LEU A 203 8.00 -0.04 11.24
C LEU A 203 7.21 -0.37 9.96
N PHE A 204 7.46 -1.54 9.37
CA PHE A 204 6.83 -2.02 8.14
C PHE A 204 5.48 -2.70 8.38
N PHE A 205 5.13 -3.04 9.62
CA PHE A 205 3.85 -3.68 9.91
C PHE A 205 2.70 -2.71 9.74
N TYR A 206 1.59 -3.22 9.20
CA TYR A 206 0.33 -2.50 9.20
C TYR A 206 -0.13 -2.26 10.63
N ARG A 207 -0.51 -1.02 10.93
CA ARG A 207 -1.16 -0.64 12.18
C ARG A 207 -2.63 -0.44 11.89
N GLU A 208 -3.47 -1.05 12.72
CA GLU A 208 -4.90 -0.83 12.62
C GLU A 208 -5.20 0.61 13.08
N PRO A 209 -6.15 1.31 12.43
CA PRO A 209 -6.46 2.69 12.77
C PRO A 209 -7.03 2.84 14.19
N GLU A 210 -7.57 1.76 14.79
CA GLU A 210 -8.00 1.74 16.20
C GLU A 210 -6.79 1.66 17.14
N GLU A 211 -5.87 0.71 16.93
CA GLU A 211 -4.61 0.63 17.70
C GLU A 211 -3.75 1.90 17.57
N THR A 212 -3.84 2.61 16.43
CA THR A 212 -3.14 3.88 16.24
C THR A 212 -3.76 5.00 17.06
N LYS A 213 -5.11 5.03 17.17
CA LYS A 213 -5.79 5.97 18.05
C LYS A 213 -5.51 5.67 19.52
N ASP A 214 -5.53 4.40 19.91
CA ASP A 214 -5.21 4.00 21.29
C ASP A 214 -3.75 4.35 21.64
N GLN A 215 -2.80 4.16 20.71
CA GLN A 215 -1.41 4.58 20.89
C GLN A 215 -1.24 6.10 20.90
N GLU A 216 -1.96 6.83 20.04
CA GLU A 216 -1.96 8.30 20.04
C GLU A 216 -2.57 8.83 21.34
N GLU A 217 -3.65 8.22 21.84
CA GLU A 217 -4.27 8.53 23.12
C GLU A 217 -3.34 8.18 24.30
N GLU A 218 -2.62 7.07 24.24
CA GLU A 218 -1.58 6.72 25.23
C GLU A 218 -0.38 7.68 25.17
N GLU A 219 0.11 8.04 23.97
CA GLU A 219 1.21 9.01 23.79
C GLU A 219 0.78 10.41 24.25
N LEU A 220 -0.47 10.83 23.97
CA LEU A 220 -1.06 12.08 24.46
C LEU A 220 -1.24 12.05 25.99
N ALA A 221 -1.67 10.93 26.56
CA ALA A 221 -1.79 10.77 28.01
C ALA A 221 -0.42 10.81 28.71
N VAL A 222 0.63 10.25 28.11
CA VAL A 222 2.01 10.34 28.62
C VAL A 222 2.57 11.77 28.46
N GLY A 223 2.23 12.47 27.38
CA GLY A 223 2.57 13.87 27.17
C GLY A 223 1.95 14.82 28.21
N ASP A 224 0.69 14.56 28.59
CA ASP A 224 -0.01 15.31 29.64
C ASP A 224 0.57 15.00 31.04
N TYR A 225 0.97 13.75 31.29
CA TYR A 225 1.63 13.34 32.54
C TYR A 225 3.08 13.85 32.68
N ALA A 226 3.74 14.19 31.56
CA ALA A 226 5.09 14.78 31.56
C ALA A 226 5.08 16.32 31.63
N GLY A 227 3.94 16.97 31.35
CA GLY A 227 3.78 18.42 31.35
C GLY A 227 3.75 19.08 32.74
N ASP A 228 3.54 18.31 33.82
CA ASP A 228 3.24 18.87 35.15
C ASP A 228 4.39 18.75 36.19
N TYR A 229 5.62 18.40 35.77
CA TYR A 229 6.80 18.38 36.66
C TYR A 229 7.85 19.44 36.33
N SER A 230 7.45 20.59 35.78
CA SER A 230 8.37 21.70 35.53
C SER A 230 7.73 23.07 35.74
N THR A 231 7.11 23.31 36.89
CA THR A 231 7.19 24.63 37.55
C THR A 231 6.74 24.53 39.00
N SER A 232 7.68 24.78 39.91
CA SER A 232 7.38 24.99 41.33
C SER A 232 6.53 26.24 41.53
N VAL A 233 5.26 26.09 41.91
CA VAL A 233 4.44 27.12 42.57
C VAL A 233 3.72 26.46 43.75
N PRO A 234 3.72 27.06 44.96
CA PRO A 234 3.39 26.34 46.18
C PRO A 234 1.89 26.18 46.42
N LEU A 235 1.62 25.08 47.12
CA LEU A 235 0.36 24.60 47.68
C LEU A 235 -0.48 25.66 48.39
N GLY A 236 -1.78 25.70 48.11
CA GLY A 236 -2.76 26.46 48.88
C GLY A 236 -4.22 26.17 48.52
N GLY A 237 -4.87 25.30 49.32
CA GLY A 237 -6.26 25.47 49.74
C GLY A 237 -7.37 24.87 48.88
N ASP A 238 -8.19 24.03 49.52
CA ASP A 238 -9.44 23.46 49.06
C ASP A 238 -10.45 24.48 48.49
N GLN A 239 -10.99 24.22 47.29
CA GLN A 239 -12.38 24.57 46.99
C GLN A 239 -12.95 23.73 45.84
N TRP A 240 -13.61 22.62 46.19
CA TRP A 240 -14.62 22.02 45.33
C TRP A 240 -15.93 22.84 45.39
N ASN A 241 -16.59 22.94 44.23
CA ASN A 241 -17.94 23.44 43.94
C ASN A 241 -18.16 24.97 43.89
N GLN A 242 -18.23 25.50 42.67
CA GLN A 242 -19.44 26.11 42.07
C GLN A 242 -19.07 26.97 40.84
N ILE A 243 -19.18 26.43 39.62
CA ILE A 243 -19.67 27.23 38.49
C ILE A 243 -20.63 26.34 37.69
N THR A 244 -21.80 26.94 37.46
CA THR A 244 -23.07 26.38 37.04
C THR A 244 -23.19 26.21 35.54
N GLU A 245 -24.02 25.23 35.17
CA GLU A 245 -24.65 24.99 33.89
C GLU A 245 -25.47 26.21 33.42
N ALA A 246 -24.81 27.26 32.92
CA ALA A 246 -25.43 28.42 32.28
C ALA A 246 -24.37 29.32 31.61
N GLN A 247 -23.77 28.88 30.50
CA GLN A 247 -23.02 29.79 29.62
C GLN A 247 -23.22 29.45 28.14
N TRP A 248 -24.48 29.24 27.76
CA TRP A 248 -24.97 29.44 26.39
C TRP A 248 -25.83 30.71 26.40
N GLY A 249 -25.19 31.87 26.25
CA GLY A 249 -25.88 33.16 26.28
C GLY A 249 -24.94 34.35 26.16
N SER A 250 -24.84 34.87 24.93
CA SER A 250 -24.55 36.26 24.50
C SER A 250 -23.32 37.02 25.02
N ASP A 251 -22.69 37.69 24.05
CA ASP A 251 -21.81 38.87 24.15
C ASP A 251 -20.32 38.65 24.39
N VAL A 252 -19.63 38.24 23.31
CA VAL A 252 -18.27 38.73 23.03
C VAL A 252 -18.26 39.41 21.66
N VAL A 253 -18.10 40.73 21.70
CA VAL A 253 -18.02 41.67 20.58
C VAL A 253 -16.78 41.37 19.72
N GLN A 254 -16.97 41.11 18.42
CA GLN A 254 -15.89 41.10 17.43
C GLN A 254 -15.64 42.50 16.84
N PRO A 255 -14.38 42.91 16.60
CA PRO A 255 -14.08 44.16 15.92
C PRO A 255 -14.39 44.09 14.41
N ALA A 256 -15.07 45.12 13.91
CA ALA A 256 -15.61 45.18 12.55
C ALA A 256 -14.55 45.34 11.45
N ILE A 257 -14.70 44.56 10.38
CA ILE A 257 -13.96 44.68 9.12
C ILE A 257 -14.85 45.47 8.13
N PRO A 258 -14.38 46.54 7.48
CA PRO A 258 -15.23 47.37 6.61
C PRO A 258 -15.59 46.66 5.29
N ALA A 259 -16.89 46.64 4.97
CA ALA A 259 -17.46 46.01 3.79
C ALA A 259 -17.50 46.94 2.56
N VAL A 260 -17.28 46.35 1.39
CA VAL A 260 -17.41 46.97 0.05
C VAL A 260 -18.84 46.69 -0.46
N PRO A 261 -19.59 47.67 -1.01
CA PRO A 261 -21.01 47.48 -1.30
C PRO A 261 -21.26 46.75 -2.63
N ALA A 262 -22.12 45.72 -2.60
CA ALA A 262 -22.70 45.07 -3.78
C ALA A 262 -24.22 45.29 -3.81
N THR A 263 -24.68 45.96 -4.85
CA THR A 263 -26.08 46.28 -5.16
C THR A 263 -26.77 45.09 -5.82
N TRP A 264 -27.84 44.57 -5.19
CA TRP A 264 -28.83 43.66 -5.81
C TRP A 264 -30.21 44.29 -5.64
N THR A 265 -30.93 44.46 -6.75
CA THR A 265 -32.29 45.01 -6.82
C THR A 265 -33.30 43.91 -7.17
N ASP A 266 -34.38 43.87 -6.37
CA ASP A 266 -35.81 43.58 -6.68
C ASP A 266 -36.18 42.31 -7.48
N ALA A 267 -37.24 41.54 -7.21
CA ALA A 267 -38.37 41.56 -6.28
C ALA A 267 -38.94 40.12 -6.26
N GLY A 268 -39.39 39.55 -5.14
CA GLY A 268 -40.82 39.50 -4.79
C GLY A 268 -41.41 38.09 -4.99
N PRO A 269 -42.37 37.62 -4.16
CA PRO A 269 -42.38 36.20 -3.71
C PRO A 269 -43.67 35.43 -4.07
N ILE A 270 -43.70 34.15 -3.65
CA ILE A 270 -44.85 33.38 -3.09
C ILE A 270 -45.24 32.08 -3.83
N ALA A 271 -45.02 30.99 -3.07
CA ALA A 271 -45.80 29.77 -2.83
C ALA A 271 -46.09 28.72 -3.91
N GLY A 272 -45.92 27.47 -3.47
CA GLY A 272 -47.01 26.50 -3.48
C GLY A 272 -46.73 25.20 -4.20
N ASP A 273 -46.49 24.15 -3.40
CA ASP A 273 -46.87 22.74 -3.61
C ASP A 273 -46.35 21.94 -4.82
N GLY A 274 -45.93 20.70 -4.51
CA GLY A 274 -46.06 19.58 -5.44
C GLY A 274 -44.79 18.76 -5.66
N TRP A 275 -44.58 17.76 -4.80
CA TRP A 275 -43.81 16.57 -5.18
C TRP A 275 -44.76 15.65 -5.96
N ASP A 276 -44.76 15.73 -7.30
CA ASP A 276 -45.05 14.60 -8.18
C ASP A 276 -44.85 14.96 -9.67
N ALA A 277 -44.17 14.07 -10.39
CA ALA A 277 -44.03 13.96 -11.85
C ALA A 277 -43.24 15.06 -12.62
N ALA A 278 -42.00 14.72 -13.01
CA ALA A 278 -41.38 15.22 -14.24
C ALA A 278 -40.74 14.07 -15.03
N ALA A 279 -40.99 14.09 -16.33
CA ALA A 279 -41.04 12.94 -17.23
C ALA A 279 -39.68 12.42 -17.73
N ALA A 280 -39.66 11.16 -18.16
CA ALA A 280 -38.53 10.49 -18.80
C ALA A 280 -38.07 11.23 -20.08
N PRO A 281 -36.75 11.25 -20.38
CA PRO A 281 -36.25 11.88 -21.60
C PRO A 281 -36.71 11.12 -22.85
N VAL A 282 -37.35 11.85 -23.75
CA VAL A 282 -37.86 11.38 -25.05
C VAL A 282 -36.70 11.03 -25.99
N PRO A 283 -36.75 9.90 -26.72
CA PRO A 283 -35.75 9.56 -27.73
C PRO A 283 -35.90 10.48 -28.95
N GLY A 284 -34.81 11.17 -29.32
CA GLY A 284 -34.75 11.98 -30.54
C GLY A 284 -34.80 11.11 -31.79
N VAL A 285 -35.79 11.38 -32.63
CA VAL A 285 -36.09 10.72 -33.91
C VAL A 285 -35.15 11.20 -35.02
N GLY A 286 -34.92 10.30 -35.99
CA GLY A 286 -33.89 10.36 -37.01
C GLY A 286 -33.98 11.50 -38.02
N ILE A 287 -32.82 11.80 -38.60
CA ILE A 287 -32.68 12.56 -39.83
C ILE A 287 -32.37 11.54 -40.93
N GLU A 288 -33.33 11.36 -41.84
CA GLU A 288 -33.19 10.57 -43.07
C GLU A 288 -32.17 11.19 -44.02
N GLY A 289 -31.45 10.32 -44.72
CA GLY A 289 -30.38 10.68 -45.64
C GLY A 289 -30.81 10.99 -47.07
N THR A 290 -29.83 11.41 -47.86
CA THR A 290 -29.84 11.46 -49.33
C THR A 290 -28.37 11.56 -49.80
N PRO A 291 -28.04 11.15 -51.05
CA PRO A 291 -27.52 9.81 -51.29
C PRO A 291 -26.08 9.78 -51.82
N ALA A 292 -25.52 8.57 -51.82
CA ALA A 292 -24.18 8.20 -52.26
C ALA A 292 -23.88 8.57 -53.72
N SER A 293 -22.71 9.19 -53.94
CA SER A 293 -22.07 9.34 -55.24
C SER A 293 -21.17 8.14 -55.55
N THR A 294 -21.53 7.39 -56.58
CA THR A 294 -20.75 6.30 -57.19
C THR A 294 -19.42 6.82 -57.75
N PRO A 295 -18.26 6.19 -57.52
CA PRO A 295 -17.08 6.45 -58.34
C PRO A 295 -17.08 5.57 -59.61
N ALA A 296 -16.73 6.21 -60.73
CA ALA A 296 -16.67 5.64 -62.07
C ALA A 296 -15.53 4.62 -62.24
N VAL A 297 -15.73 3.68 -63.16
CA VAL A 297 -14.80 2.60 -63.54
C VAL A 297 -14.04 2.95 -64.83
N ALA A 298 -12.77 2.47 -64.88
CA ALA A 298 -11.91 2.10 -66.04
C ALA A 298 -10.75 3.06 -66.41
N PRO A 299 -9.64 2.58 -67.06
CA PRO A 299 -9.07 1.21 -67.18
C PRO A 299 -7.52 1.11 -67.01
N SER A 300 -6.99 -0.14 -67.15
CA SER A 300 -5.61 -0.57 -67.52
C SER A 300 -4.45 -0.22 -66.57
N GLY A 301 -3.53 -1.10 -66.18
CA GLY A 301 -2.89 -2.21 -66.89
C GLY A 301 -1.41 -1.86 -67.15
N TRP A 302 -0.50 -2.69 -66.61
CA TRP A 302 0.95 -2.86 -66.92
C TRP A 302 1.93 -1.80 -66.39
N ASP A 303 2.57 -2.06 -65.25
CA ASP A 303 3.98 -2.50 -65.12
C ASP A 303 4.22 -3.09 -63.71
#